data_AF-A0A923CQW4-F1
#
_entry.id   AF-A0A923CQW4-F1
#
_cell.length_a   1.000
_cell.length_b   1.000
_cell.length_c   1.000
_cell.angle_alpha   90.00
_cell.angle_beta   90.00
_cell.angle_gamma   90.00
#
_symmetry.space_group_name_H-M   'P 1'
#
loop_
_entity.id
_entity.type
_entity.pdbx_description
1 polymer ?
#
loop_
_entity_poly.entity_id
_entity_poly.type
_entity_poly.pdbx_seq_one_letter_code
_entity_poly.pdbx_strand_id
1 'polypeptide(L)'
;MPGSPCSITVGRPATPGLRSAVVGALSRGHTRKTIEQLVPGGILQDSAALVRTVLESARLAPSAMNRQPWTFKVVSPDQIVVQGNTGRFPDLGICLANAMVTARQLAGAATVTRLDTGEYSVSW
;
A
#
# COMPACT_ATOMS: atom_id res chain seq x y z
N MET A 1 1.49 23.95 11.41
CA MET A 1 2.17 24.29 10.14
C MET A 1 1.11 24.48 9.07
N PRO A 2 0.79 25.72 8.67
CA PRO A 2 -0.12 25.95 7.54
C PRO A 2 0.50 25.34 6.28
N GLY A 3 -0.21 24.43 5.59
CA GLY A 3 0.18 23.91 4.28
C GLY A 3 0.64 22.45 4.19
N SER A 4 0.88 21.74 5.31
CA SER A 4 1.20 20.30 5.22
C SER A 4 -0.08 19.45 5.12
N PRO A 5 -0.18 18.50 4.17
CA PRO A 5 -1.35 17.63 4.05
C PRO A 5 -1.48 16.64 5.21
N CYS A 6 -0.38 16.33 5.90
CA CYS A 6 -0.33 15.47 7.10
C CYS A 6 0.95 15.72 7.92
N SER A 7 1.02 15.16 9.12
CA SER A 7 2.23 15.10 9.95
C SER A 7 2.57 13.65 10.28
N ILE A 8 3.84 13.28 10.20
CA ILE A 8 4.33 11.95 10.60
C ILE A 8 4.97 12.10 11.99
N THR A 9 4.30 11.60 13.02
CA THR A 9 4.85 11.56 14.37
C THR A 9 5.56 10.23 14.59
N VAL A 10 6.82 10.29 15.01
CA VAL A 10 7.63 9.12 15.36
C VAL A 10 8.13 9.25 16.80
N GLY A 11 8.32 8.13 17.49
CA GLY A 11 8.78 8.10 18.88
C GLY A 11 8.85 6.67 19.41
N ARG A 12 9.40 6.50 20.61
CA ARG A 12 9.43 5.20 21.28
C ARG A 12 7.98 4.76 21.57
N PRO A 13 7.55 3.55 21.14
CA PRO A 13 6.24 3.04 21.52
C PRO A 13 6.10 3.04 23.05
N ALA A 14 4.99 3.56 23.56
CA ALA A 14 4.71 3.50 24.99
C ALA A 14 4.62 2.04 25.43
N THR A 15 5.16 1.71 26.61
CA THR A 15 5.00 0.38 27.20
C THR A 15 3.50 0.07 27.29
N PRO A 16 3.02 -1.07 26.77
CA PRO A 16 1.58 -1.32 26.69
C PRO A 16 0.95 -1.36 28.09
N GLY A 17 0.26 -0.28 28.48
CA GLY A 17 -0.61 -0.27 29.63
C GLY A 17 -2.00 -0.82 29.31
N LEU A 18 -2.80 -1.13 30.33
CA LEU A 18 -4.16 -1.64 30.19
C LEU A 18 -5.02 -0.78 29.23
N ARG A 19 -4.93 0.55 29.32
CA ARG A 19 -5.65 1.49 28.44
C ARG A 19 -5.20 1.39 26.97
N SER A 20 -3.90 1.21 26.72
CA SER A 20 -3.33 1.05 25.37
C SER A 20 -3.82 -0.26 24.73
N ALA A 21 -3.92 -1.34 25.51
CA ALA A 21 -4.44 -2.62 25.02
C ALA A 21 -5.93 -2.52 24.62
N VAL A 22 -6.75 -1.81 25.41
CA VAL A 22 -8.17 -1.59 25.11
C VAL A 22 -8.36 -0.73 23.86
N VAL A 23 -7.63 0.38 23.74
CA VAL A 23 -7.65 1.23 22.53
C VAL A 23 -7.18 0.43 21.32
N GLY A 24 -6.09 -0.33 21.46
CA GLY A 24 -5.57 -1.23 20.43
C GLY A 24 -6.62 -2.22 19.94
N ALA A 25 -7.34 -2.88 20.85
CA ALA A 25 -8.40 -3.82 20.54
C ALA A 25 -9.58 -3.19 19.78
N LEU A 26 -9.98 -1.97 20.15
CA LEU A 26 -11.04 -1.22 19.46
C LEU A 26 -10.61 -0.78 18.05
N SER A 27 -9.33 -0.39 17.89
CA SER A 27 -8.77 -0.04 16.57
C SER A 27 -8.49 -1.26 15.66
N ARG A 28 -8.33 -2.47 16.22
CA ARG A 28 -8.20 -3.72 15.45
C ARG A 28 -9.44 -4.08 14.61
N GLY A 29 -10.59 -3.45 14.87
CA GLY A 29 -11.78 -3.59 14.03
C GLY A 29 -11.62 -3.03 12.60
N HIS A 30 -10.62 -2.19 12.36
CA HIS A 30 -10.29 -1.67 11.04
C HIS A 30 -9.38 -2.67 10.29
N THR A 31 -9.96 -3.76 9.81
CA THR A 31 -9.23 -4.78 9.04
C THR A 31 -8.82 -4.25 7.66
N ARG A 32 -7.67 -4.71 7.17
CA ARG A 32 -7.27 -4.49 5.77
C ARG A 32 -8.17 -5.31 4.86
N LYS A 33 -8.54 -4.75 3.70
CA LYS A 33 -9.16 -5.49 2.60
C LYS A 33 -8.25 -6.66 2.23
N THR A 34 -8.83 -7.79 1.81
CA THR A 34 -8.04 -8.92 1.33
C THR A 34 -7.42 -8.57 -0.03
N ILE A 35 -6.42 -9.34 -0.47
CA ILE A 35 -5.78 -9.04 -1.74
C ILE A 35 -6.75 -9.26 -2.92
N GLU A 36 -7.63 -10.24 -2.81
CA GLU A 36 -8.67 -10.56 -3.81
C GLU A 36 -9.65 -9.40 -3.99
N GLN A 37 -9.98 -8.67 -2.92
CA GLN A 37 -10.83 -7.48 -2.99
C GLN A 37 -10.14 -6.30 -3.67
N LEU A 38 -8.81 -6.30 -3.70
CA LEU A 38 -7.99 -5.22 -4.25
C LEU A 38 -7.50 -5.51 -5.66
N VAL A 39 -7.64 -6.75 -6.16
CA VAL A 39 -7.21 -7.18 -7.49
C VAL A 39 -8.42 -7.72 -8.27
N PRO A 40 -9.30 -6.87 -8.83
CA PRO A 40 -10.55 -7.31 -9.47
C PRO A 40 -10.35 -8.26 -10.67
N GLY A 41 -9.19 -8.21 -11.32
CA GLY A 41 -8.82 -9.12 -12.42
C GLY A 41 -8.19 -10.44 -11.96
N GLY A 42 -8.07 -10.65 -10.65
CA GLY A 42 -7.36 -11.78 -10.08
C GLY A 42 -5.84 -11.65 -10.19
N ILE A 43 -5.16 -12.57 -9.51
CA ILE A 43 -3.73 -12.75 -9.60
C ILE A 43 -3.49 -13.84 -10.64
N LEU A 44 -2.63 -13.62 -11.64
CA LEU A 44 -2.30 -14.63 -12.65
C LEU A 44 -1.82 -15.91 -11.95
N GLN A 45 -2.31 -17.09 -12.34
CA GLN A 45 -2.00 -18.35 -11.65
C GLN A 45 -0.49 -18.66 -11.62
N ASP A 46 0.25 -18.19 -12.63
CA ASP A 46 1.72 -18.32 -12.74
C ASP A 46 2.49 -17.09 -12.23
N SER A 47 1.82 -16.13 -11.60
CA SER A 47 2.52 -14.93 -11.12
C SER A 47 3.54 -15.28 -10.04
N ALA A 48 4.77 -14.84 -10.27
CA ALA A 48 5.91 -15.11 -9.42
C ALA A 48 5.63 -14.72 -7.96
N ALA A 49 6.19 -15.47 -7.01
CA ALA A 49 6.10 -15.17 -5.57
C ALA A 49 6.48 -13.71 -5.25
N LEU A 50 7.33 -13.10 -6.08
CA LEU A 50 7.68 -11.69 -6.05
C LEU A 50 6.47 -10.77 -6.24
N VAL A 51 5.64 -10.95 -7.29
CA VAL A 51 4.43 -10.15 -7.55
C VAL A 51 3.51 -10.18 -6.32
N ARG A 52 3.28 -11.37 -5.78
CA ARG A 52 2.43 -11.54 -4.59
C ARG A 52 2.99 -10.78 -3.39
N THR A 53 4.32 -10.83 -3.19
CA THR A 53 4.99 -10.14 -2.08
C THR A 53 4.90 -8.62 -2.23
N VAL A 54 5.07 -8.10 -3.45
CA VAL A 54 4.91 -6.67 -3.76
C VAL A 54 3.47 -6.21 -3.52
N LEU A 55 2.48 -6.98 -3.98
CA LEU A 55 1.07 -6.70 -3.78
C LEU A 55 0.67 -6.70 -2.29
N GLU A 56 1.14 -7.67 -1.52
CA GLU A 56 0.90 -7.74 -0.07
C GLU A 56 1.54 -6.57 0.68
N SER A 57 2.76 -6.18 0.30
CA SER A 57 3.42 -5.00 0.86
C SER A 57 2.63 -3.72 0.58
N ALA A 58 2.21 -3.53 -0.67
CA ALA A 58 1.40 -2.39 -1.09
C ALA A 58 0.05 -2.34 -0.36
N ARG A 59 -0.58 -3.50 -0.11
CA ARG A 59 -1.84 -3.64 0.65
C ARG A 59 -1.71 -3.19 2.10
N LEU A 60 -0.56 -3.43 2.73
CA LEU A 60 -0.32 -3.10 4.14
C LEU A 60 -0.06 -1.61 4.39
N ALA A 61 0.22 -0.84 3.34
CA ALA A 61 0.48 0.60 3.39
C ALA A 61 -0.57 1.37 4.23
N PRO A 62 -0.18 2.31 5.12
CA PRO A 62 -1.14 3.13 5.86
C PRO A 62 -1.97 4.01 4.93
N SER A 63 -3.20 4.33 5.35
CA SER A 63 -4.08 5.26 4.65
C SER A 63 -4.95 6.05 5.63
N ALA A 64 -5.37 7.25 5.24
CA ALA A 64 -6.23 8.11 6.03
C ALA A 64 -7.56 7.41 6.37
N MET A 65 -7.80 7.22 7.67
CA MET A 65 -8.93 6.47 8.23
C MET A 65 -9.03 5.02 7.73
N ASN A 66 -7.89 4.42 7.36
CA ASN A 66 -7.79 3.05 6.86
C ASN A 66 -8.66 2.77 5.61
N ARG A 67 -8.96 3.80 4.80
CA ARG A 67 -9.86 3.68 3.64
C ARG A 67 -9.34 2.76 2.55
N GLN A 68 -8.02 2.58 2.46
CA GLN A 68 -7.35 1.77 1.42
C GLN A 68 -7.90 2.11 0.03
N PRO A 69 -7.73 3.37 -0.41
CA PRO A 69 -8.38 3.90 -1.61
C PRO A 69 -7.62 3.50 -2.89
N TRP A 70 -7.07 2.29 -2.93
CA TRP A 70 -6.32 1.75 -4.06
C TRP A 70 -6.89 0.43 -4.56
N THR A 71 -6.62 0.11 -5.81
CA THR A 71 -6.79 -1.20 -6.45
C THR A 71 -5.55 -1.51 -7.29
N PHE A 72 -5.35 -2.78 -7.59
CA PHE A 72 -4.19 -3.28 -8.30
C PHE A 72 -4.60 -4.04 -9.56
N LYS A 73 -3.74 -3.99 -10.57
CA LYS A 73 -3.78 -4.86 -11.74
C LYS A 73 -2.40 -5.49 -11.91
N VAL A 74 -2.34 -6.78 -12.14
CA VAL A 74 -1.11 -7.47 -12.55
C VAL A 74 -1.06 -7.44 -14.06
N VAL A 75 -0.05 -6.78 -14.62
CA VAL A 75 0.10 -6.65 -16.09
C VAL A 75 1.01 -7.74 -16.63
N SER A 76 2.08 -8.05 -15.91
CA SER A 76 3.06 -9.08 -16.23
C SER A 76 3.75 -9.58 -14.93
N PRO A 77 4.61 -10.61 -14.99
CA PRO A 77 5.37 -11.09 -13.83
C PRO A 77 6.30 -10.05 -13.18
N ASP A 78 6.60 -8.97 -13.90
CA ASP A 78 7.52 -7.90 -13.54
C ASP A 78 6.86 -6.51 -13.46
N GLN A 79 5.53 -6.44 -13.61
CA GLN A 79 4.80 -5.18 -13.60
C GLN A 79 3.42 -5.28 -12.95
N ILE A 80 3.16 -4.35 -12.05
CA ILE A 80 1.82 -4.06 -11.53
C ILE A 80 1.42 -2.62 -11.84
N VAL A 81 0.11 -2.39 -11.88
CA VAL A 81 -0.49 -1.06 -11.91
C VAL A 81 -1.24 -0.83 -10.62
N VAL A 82 -0.99 0.32 -9.98
CA VAL A 82 -1.70 0.82 -8.82
C VAL A 82 -2.61 1.94 -9.26
N GLN A 83 -3.90 1.76 -9.05
CA GLN A 83 -4.92 2.78 -9.27
C GLN A 83 -5.39 3.29 -7.91
N GLY A 84 -5.55 4.60 -7.74
CA GLY A 84 -6.00 5.19 -6.49
C GLY A 84 -6.91 6.39 -6.67
N ASN A 85 -7.59 6.77 -5.58
CA ASN A 85 -8.46 7.94 -5.58
C ASN A 85 -7.66 9.24 -5.70
N THR A 86 -7.94 10.04 -6.73
CA THR A 86 -7.26 11.30 -7.06
C THR A 86 -7.44 12.40 -6.01
N GLY A 87 -8.41 12.29 -5.10
CA GLY A 87 -8.55 13.17 -3.93
C GLY A 87 -7.62 12.80 -2.76
N ARG A 88 -6.82 11.73 -2.87
CA ARG A 88 -6.01 11.15 -1.78
C ARG A 88 -4.60 10.80 -2.23
N PHE A 89 -3.91 11.73 -2.89
CA PHE A 89 -2.53 11.52 -3.35
C PHE A 89 -1.54 11.07 -2.27
N PRO A 90 -1.61 11.53 -1.00
CA PRO A 90 -0.73 11.01 0.05
C PRO A 90 -0.90 9.50 0.29
N ASP A 91 -2.14 9.00 0.33
CA ASP A 91 -2.42 7.58 0.53
C ASP A 91 -1.88 6.74 -0.65
N LEU A 92 -2.08 7.24 -1.88
CA LEU A 92 -1.57 6.59 -3.09
C LEU A 92 -0.03 6.58 -3.13
N GLY A 93 0.61 7.70 -2.79
CA GLY A 93 2.08 7.79 -2.72
C GLY A 93 2.68 6.84 -1.70
N ILE A 94 2.05 6.67 -0.54
CA ILE A 94 2.50 5.70 0.47
C ILE A 94 2.35 4.27 -0.03
N CYS A 95 1.23 3.94 -0.69
CA CYS A 95 1.02 2.63 -1.30
C CYS A 95 2.09 2.32 -2.37
N LEU A 96 2.36 3.28 -3.28
CA LEU A 96 3.39 3.18 -4.30
C LEU A 96 4.80 3.00 -3.70
N ALA A 97 5.12 3.71 -2.62
CA ALA A 97 6.40 3.59 -1.95
C ALA A 97 6.61 2.17 -1.38
N ASN A 98 5.59 1.56 -0.77
CA ASN A 98 5.66 0.18 -0.28
C ASN A 98 5.88 -0.81 -1.42
N ALA A 99 5.13 -0.67 -2.51
CA ALA A 99 5.32 -1.51 -3.71
C ALA A 99 6.73 -1.38 -4.28
N MET A 100 7.20 -0.15 -4.50
CA MET A 100 8.50 0.16 -5.08
C MET A 100 9.65 -0.37 -4.22
N VAL A 101 9.64 -0.11 -2.91
CA VAL A 101 10.72 -0.55 -2.00
C VAL A 101 10.80 -2.07 -1.96
N THR A 102 9.66 -2.76 -1.89
CA THR A 102 9.62 -4.23 -1.91
C THR A 102 10.09 -4.79 -3.24
N ALA A 103 9.63 -4.25 -4.37
CA ALA A 103 10.05 -4.68 -5.70
C ALA A 103 11.57 -4.51 -5.87
N ARG A 104 12.08 -3.32 -5.50
CA ARG A 104 13.52 -3.02 -5.57
C ARG A 104 14.36 -3.95 -4.68
N GLN A 105 13.87 -4.29 -3.50
CA GLN A 105 14.56 -5.21 -2.60
C GLN A 105 14.67 -6.62 -3.19
N LEU A 106 13.65 -7.09 -3.91
CA LEU A 106 13.58 -8.45 -4.43
C LEU A 106 14.20 -8.61 -5.82
N ALA A 107 14.13 -7.57 -6.66
CA ALA A 107 14.60 -7.59 -8.05
C ALA A 107 15.88 -6.76 -8.29
N GLY A 108 16.35 -6.00 -7.31
CA GLY A 108 17.53 -5.12 -7.39
C GLY A 108 17.23 -3.72 -7.93
N ALA A 109 16.25 -3.58 -8.82
CA ALA A 109 15.77 -2.30 -9.34
C ALA A 109 14.23 -2.25 -9.33
N ALA A 110 13.67 -1.04 -9.32
CA ALA A 110 12.25 -0.82 -9.56
C ALA A 110 12.04 0.61 -10.05
N THR A 111 11.09 0.79 -10.97
CA THR A 111 10.70 2.08 -11.54
C THR A 111 9.22 2.32 -11.28
N VAL A 112 8.87 3.57 -10.92
CA VAL A 112 7.49 4.02 -10.83
C VAL A 112 7.23 5.01 -11.95
N THR A 113 6.26 4.71 -12.79
CA THR A 113 5.86 5.57 -13.92
C THR A 113 4.41 5.97 -13.76
N ARG A 114 4.11 7.26 -13.96
CA ARG A 114 2.73 7.72 -14.02
C ARG A 114 2.14 7.35 -15.38
N LEU A 115 1.01 6.63 -15.38
CA LEU A 115 0.27 6.30 -16.59
C LEU A 115 -0.83 7.34 -16.84
N ASP A 116 -1.56 7.71 -15.80
CA ASP A 116 -2.59 8.76 -15.81
C ASP A 116 -2.74 9.40 -14.41
N THR A 117 -3.74 10.23 -14.21
CA THR A 117 -4.10 10.84 -12.93
C THR A 117 -4.68 9.79 -12.00
N GLY A 118 -3.92 9.42 -10.97
CA GLY A 118 -4.32 8.38 -10.02
C GLY A 118 -3.98 6.97 -10.50
N GLU A 119 -3.26 6.81 -11.61
CA GLU A 119 -2.84 5.50 -12.13
C GLU A 119 -1.33 5.48 -12.41
N TYR A 120 -0.64 4.50 -11.83
CA TYR A 120 0.82 4.40 -11.86
C TYR A 120 1.24 2.95 -12.03
N SER A 121 2.27 2.71 -12.85
CA SER A 121 2.91 1.40 -12.94
C SER A 121 4.10 1.32 -12.00
N VAL A 122 4.28 0.15 -11.40
CA VAL A 122 5.51 -0.25 -10.71
C VAL A 122 6.06 -1.44 -11.48
N SER A 123 7.26 -1.30 -12.05
CA SER A 123 7.95 -2.35 -12.79
C SER A 123 9.34 -2.60 -12.20
N TRP A 124 9.87 -3.82 -12.32
CA TRP A 124 11.16 -4.20 -11.75
C TRP A 124 11.97 -5.13 -12.65
#